data_AF-A0A7V8YDI8-F1
#
_entry.id   AF-A0A7V8YDI8-F1
#
_cell.length_a   1.000
_cell.length_b   1.000
_cell.length_c   1.000
_cell.angle_alpha   90.00
_cell.angle_beta   90.00
_cell.angle_gamma   90.00
#
_symmetry.space_group_name_H-M   'P 1'
#
loop_
_entity.id
_entity.type
_entity.pdbx_description
1 polymer ?
#
loop_
_entity_poly.entity_id
_entity_poly.type
_entity_poly.pdbx_seq_one_letter_code
_entity_poly.pdbx_strand_id
1 'polypeptide(L)'
;MPPLLPDRRAAAVLGPVMPTLDAALAMLPVGPPLQVIVGDAVLGLYRLDGDVLTLSAGFEGPDIVHPAEPPSPLPPLDRWRRAAGCVLEAWSLRIIAGMVGQAPGNDWRWTGAAAHAADAVAPELGIAANDLAQALHTGDLGTFPRAGLAACRAWSGLSADPIARIRYLLEDGVLSPPEWLSLGAWVFNHVHAMLPAPVGRAPEADIPLDLTPWRWVPLRVPAHPRGGWIRVEGDGDIADAWAVADREHRTLVGSTAGGCRLTGEPGGPVGEWAVA
;
A
#
# COMPACT_ATOMS: atom_id res chain seq x y z
N MET A 1 -19.70 -16.27 -21.38
CA MET A 1 -20.51 -15.15 -20.85
C MET A 1 -19.56 -13.99 -20.60
N PRO A 2 -19.88 -12.73 -20.95
CA PRO A 2 -18.95 -11.62 -20.76
C PRO A 2 -18.68 -11.42 -19.26
N PRO A 3 -17.42 -11.16 -18.87
CA PRO A 3 -17.07 -10.94 -17.46
C PRO A 3 -17.66 -9.64 -16.92
N LEU A 4 -17.83 -8.61 -17.75
CA LEU A 4 -18.45 -7.33 -17.37
C LEU A 4 -19.84 -7.17 -17.97
N LEU A 5 -20.75 -6.58 -17.19
CA LEU A 5 -22.08 -6.14 -17.62
C LEU A 5 -22.26 -4.65 -17.29
N PRO A 6 -21.66 -3.74 -18.07
CA PRO A 6 -21.84 -2.30 -17.85
C PRO A 6 -23.24 -1.86 -18.27
N ASP A 7 -23.87 -0.99 -17.48
CA ASP A 7 -25.06 -0.27 -17.92
C ASP A 7 -24.72 0.78 -18.99
N ARG A 8 -25.74 1.49 -19.49
CA ARG A 8 -25.54 2.50 -20.54
C ARG A 8 -24.56 3.61 -20.14
N ARG A 9 -24.55 4.05 -18.88
CA ARG A 9 -23.67 5.13 -18.39
C ARG A 9 -22.26 4.61 -18.22
N ALA A 10 -22.09 3.46 -17.58
CA ALA A 10 -20.81 2.81 -17.39
C ALA A 10 -20.17 2.44 -18.73
N ALA A 11 -20.94 1.99 -19.71
CA ALA A 11 -20.43 1.71 -21.05
C ALA A 11 -19.87 2.96 -21.74
N ALA A 12 -20.49 4.14 -21.53
CA ALA A 12 -19.98 5.41 -22.06
C ALA A 12 -18.67 5.84 -21.37
N VAL A 13 -18.59 5.66 -20.05
CA VAL A 13 -17.37 5.96 -19.26
C VAL A 13 -16.22 5.03 -19.65
N LEU A 14 -16.48 3.72 -19.77
CA LEU A 14 -15.45 2.70 -19.99
C LEU A 14 -15.10 2.50 -21.47
N GLY A 15 -15.92 3.02 -22.40
CA GLY A 15 -15.72 2.83 -23.84
C GLY A 15 -14.29 3.05 -24.34
N PRO A 16 -13.61 4.15 -23.95
CA PRO A 16 -12.22 4.42 -24.37
C PRO A 16 -11.17 3.42 -23.88
N VAL A 17 -11.46 2.66 -22.82
CA VAL A 17 -10.54 1.72 -22.16
C VAL A 17 -11.02 0.27 -22.21
N MET A 18 -12.16 0.01 -22.88
CA MET A 18 -12.74 -1.32 -22.96
C MET A 18 -11.80 -2.38 -23.56
N PRO A 19 -11.03 -2.10 -24.63
CA PRO A 19 -10.09 -3.09 -25.17
C PRO A 19 -9.03 -3.53 -24.15
N THR A 20 -8.51 -2.60 -23.35
CA THR A 20 -7.57 -2.89 -22.27
C THR A 20 -8.23 -3.69 -21.16
N LEU A 21 -9.46 -3.33 -20.77
CA LEU A 21 -10.23 -4.07 -19.77
C LEU A 21 -10.53 -5.51 -20.20
N ASP A 22 -10.96 -5.71 -21.43
CA ASP A 22 -11.25 -7.05 -21.96
C ASP A 22 -10.00 -7.94 -21.96
N ALA A 23 -8.85 -7.39 -22.37
CA ALA A 23 -7.56 -8.10 -22.34
C ALA A 23 -7.14 -8.45 -20.91
N ALA A 24 -7.22 -7.50 -19.98
CA ALA A 24 -6.84 -7.69 -18.59
C ALA A 24 -7.75 -8.71 -17.86
N LEU A 25 -9.07 -8.63 -18.08
CA LEU A 25 -10.03 -9.54 -17.48
C LEU A 25 -9.91 -10.98 -17.99
N ALA A 26 -9.43 -11.17 -19.23
CA ALA A 26 -9.13 -12.50 -19.76
C ALA A 26 -7.97 -13.19 -19.03
N MET A 27 -7.11 -12.43 -18.34
CA MET A 27 -5.99 -12.95 -17.54
C MET A 27 -6.39 -13.26 -16.09
N LEU A 28 -7.51 -12.72 -15.62
CA LEU A 28 -7.98 -12.90 -14.26
C LEU A 28 -8.83 -14.19 -14.13
N PRO A 29 -8.84 -14.83 -12.95
CA PRO A 29 -9.75 -15.93 -12.66
C PRO A 29 -11.20 -15.63 -13.04
N VAL A 30 -11.84 -16.60 -13.69
CA VAL A 30 -13.25 -16.51 -14.12
C VAL A 30 -14.15 -16.56 -12.88
N GLY A 31 -15.05 -15.59 -12.77
CA GLY A 31 -16.06 -15.51 -11.72
C GLY A 31 -17.44 -15.12 -12.26
N PRO A 32 -18.45 -14.94 -11.38
CA PRO A 32 -19.73 -14.39 -11.77
C PRO A 32 -19.52 -13.01 -12.43
N PRO A 33 -20.37 -12.62 -13.41
CA PRO A 33 -20.23 -11.31 -14.04
C PRO A 33 -20.27 -10.18 -13.03
N LEU A 34 -19.47 -9.15 -13.27
CA LEU A 34 -19.54 -7.90 -12.51
C LEU A 34 -20.47 -6.94 -13.23
N GLN A 35 -21.59 -6.60 -12.59
CA GLN A 35 -22.44 -5.51 -13.05
C GLN A 35 -21.76 -4.18 -12.74
N VAL A 36 -21.63 -3.30 -13.74
CA VAL A 36 -21.01 -1.99 -13.55
C VAL A 36 -22.03 -0.89 -13.85
N ILE A 37 -22.26 -0.02 -12.87
CA ILE A 37 -23.19 1.11 -12.99
C ILE A 37 -22.49 2.42 -12.57
N VAL A 38 -23.10 3.55 -12.90
CA VAL A 38 -22.64 4.88 -12.45
C VAL A 38 -23.66 5.46 -11.45
N GLY A 39 -23.17 5.89 -10.29
CA GLY A 39 -24.00 6.40 -9.20
C GLY A 39 -23.58 7.79 -8.71
N ASP A 40 -24.57 8.63 -8.42
CA ASP A 40 -24.35 10.03 -8.04
C ASP A 40 -24.00 10.21 -6.54
N ALA A 41 -24.25 9.18 -5.71
CA ALA A 41 -24.04 9.22 -4.26
C ALA A 41 -22.73 8.55 -3.79
N VAL A 42 -21.79 8.30 -4.70
CA VAL A 42 -20.49 7.69 -4.37
C VAL A 42 -19.51 8.79 -3.92
N LEU A 43 -19.14 8.78 -2.63
CA LEU A 43 -18.26 9.79 -2.01
C LEU A 43 -16.77 9.67 -2.40
N GLY A 44 -16.40 8.66 -3.19
CA GLY A 44 -15.04 8.39 -3.63
C GLY A 44 -14.98 8.02 -5.11
N LEU A 45 -14.10 7.08 -5.46
CA LEU A 45 -13.94 6.60 -6.83
C LEU A 45 -15.03 5.57 -7.17
N TYR A 46 -15.26 4.60 -6.30
CA TYR A 46 -16.26 3.55 -6.50
C TYR A 46 -16.77 2.96 -5.18
N ARG A 47 -17.84 2.19 -5.26
CA ARG A 47 -18.34 1.28 -4.21
C ARG A 47 -18.59 -0.10 -4.81
N LEU A 48 -18.23 -1.15 -4.07
CA LEU A 48 -18.45 -2.54 -4.47
C LEU A 48 -19.43 -3.21 -3.50
N ASP A 49 -20.58 -3.65 -4.02
CA ASP A 49 -21.63 -4.35 -3.29
C ASP A 49 -21.84 -5.74 -3.93
N GLY A 50 -21.10 -6.74 -3.45
CA GLY A 50 -21.14 -8.10 -4.01
C GLY A 50 -20.69 -8.11 -5.47
N ASP A 51 -21.63 -8.38 -6.38
CA ASP A 51 -21.40 -8.45 -7.84
C ASP A 51 -21.71 -7.13 -8.56
N VAL A 52 -22.00 -6.05 -7.81
CA VAL A 52 -22.31 -4.72 -8.36
C VAL A 52 -21.22 -3.73 -8.00
N LEU A 53 -20.55 -3.22 -9.03
CA LEU A 53 -19.63 -2.08 -8.94
C LEU A 53 -20.37 -0.79 -9.31
N THR A 54 -20.45 0.14 -8.37
CA THR A 54 -20.96 1.50 -8.62
C THR A 54 -19.78 2.45 -8.75
N LEU A 55 -19.49 2.90 -9.97
CA LEU A 55 -18.54 3.97 -10.25
C LEU A 55 -19.15 5.33 -9.88
N SER A 56 -18.31 6.26 -9.45
CA SER A 56 -18.75 7.64 -9.19
C SER A 56 -19.17 8.36 -10.48
N ALA A 57 -20.25 9.14 -10.42
CA ALA A 57 -20.66 10.04 -11.50
C ALA A 57 -19.58 11.07 -11.88
N GLY A 58 -18.58 11.30 -11.02
CA GLY A 58 -17.43 12.15 -11.34
C GLY A 58 -16.64 11.68 -12.58
N PHE A 59 -16.73 10.40 -12.97
CA PHE A 59 -16.11 9.90 -14.20
C PHE A 59 -16.80 10.36 -15.49
N GLU A 60 -18.04 10.87 -15.41
CA GLU A 60 -18.76 11.45 -16.55
C GLU A 60 -18.47 12.94 -16.75
N GLY A 61 -17.76 13.57 -15.80
CA GLY A 61 -17.46 15.00 -15.81
C GLY A 61 -16.65 15.44 -17.03
N PRO A 62 -16.52 16.75 -17.29
CA PRO A 62 -15.74 17.26 -18.42
C PRO A 62 -14.22 17.19 -18.20
N ASP A 63 -13.77 17.09 -16.94
CA ASP A 63 -12.35 17.16 -16.58
C ASP A 63 -11.59 15.88 -16.91
N ILE A 64 -10.30 16.01 -17.25
CA ILE A 64 -9.43 14.86 -17.56
C ILE A 64 -9.23 13.98 -16.32
N VAL A 65 -9.25 14.58 -15.13
CA VAL A 65 -8.92 13.93 -13.85
C VAL A 65 -10.16 13.84 -12.98
N HIS A 66 -10.35 12.72 -12.28
CA HIS A 66 -11.48 12.56 -11.36
C HIS A 66 -11.31 13.45 -10.11
N PRO A 67 -12.35 14.15 -9.61
CA PRO A 67 -12.23 15.05 -8.45
C PRO A 67 -11.77 14.39 -7.15
N ALA A 68 -12.07 13.10 -7.00
CA ALA A 68 -11.65 12.28 -5.85
C ALA A 68 -10.31 11.54 -6.06
N GLU A 69 -9.52 11.91 -7.08
CA GLU A 69 -8.15 11.40 -7.18
C GLU A 69 -7.36 11.74 -5.90
N PRO A 70 -6.71 10.75 -5.27
CA PRO A 70 -5.89 11.02 -4.10
C PRO A 70 -4.75 11.99 -4.42
N PRO A 71 -4.38 12.90 -3.50
CA PRO A 71 -3.15 13.66 -3.63
C PRO A 71 -1.97 12.71 -3.79
N SER A 72 -1.10 12.98 -4.76
CA SER A 72 0.07 12.16 -5.06
C SER A 72 1.25 13.04 -5.46
N PRO A 73 2.50 12.62 -5.16
CA PRO A 73 3.70 13.27 -5.68
C PRO A 73 3.85 13.18 -7.21
N LEU A 74 3.08 12.33 -7.89
CA LEU A 74 3.08 12.17 -9.34
C LEU A 74 1.79 12.76 -9.96
N PRO A 75 1.80 13.06 -11.27
CA PRO A 75 0.59 13.45 -11.97
C PRO A 75 -0.54 12.43 -11.77
N PRO A 76 -1.79 12.90 -11.56
CA PRO A 76 -2.92 12.02 -11.37
C PRO A 76 -3.21 11.19 -12.63
N LEU A 77 -3.88 10.06 -12.45
CA LEU A 77 -4.40 9.31 -13.59
C LEU A 77 -5.53 10.09 -14.25
N ASP A 78 -5.61 9.98 -15.58
CA ASP A 78 -6.83 10.39 -16.26
C ASP A 78 -8.00 9.50 -15.81
N ARG A 79 -9.20 10.06 -15.94
CA ARG A 79 -10.43 9.47 -15.46
C ARG A 79 -10.73 8.11 -16.10
N TRP A 80 -10.28 7.84 -17.32
CA TRP A 80 -10.54 6.58 -18.02
C TRP A 80 -9.63 5.48 -17.49
N ARG A 81 -8.33 5.76 -17.34
CA ARG A 81 -7.38 4.85 -16.71
C ARG A 81 -7.79 4.55 -15.27
N ARG A 82 -8.25 5.58 -14.54
CA ARG A 82 -8.76 5.36 -13.19
C ARG A 82 -10.02 4.52 -13.17
N ALA A 83 -11.01 4.79 -14.02
CA ALA A 83 -12.24 4.00 -14.09
C ALA A 83 -11.93 2.53 -14.40
N ALA A 84 -11.01 2.26 -15.34
CA ALA A 84 -10.52 0.92 -15.62
C ALA A 84 -9.85 0.28 -14.38
N GLY A 85 -8.99 1.04 -13.68
CA GLY A 85 -8.38 0.58 -12.43
C GLY A 85 -9.41 0.22 -11.36
N CYS A 86 -10.47 1.00 -11.20
CA CYS A 86 -11.57 0.70 -10.27
C CYS A 86 -12.27 -0.62 -10.62
N VAL A 87 -12.47 -0.90 -11.91
CA VAL A 87 -13.06 -2.16 -12.38
C VAL A 87 -12.16 -3.35 -12.07
N LEU A 88 -10.86 -3.25 -12.40
CA LEU A 88 -9.90 -4.33 -12.16
C LEU A 88 -9.69 -4.58 -10.66
N GLU A 89 -9.58 -3.53 -9.85
CA GLU A 89 -9.50 -3.64 -8.40
C GLU A 89 -10.74 -4.29 -7.81
N ALA A 90 -11.94 -3.89 -8.24
CA ALA A 90 -13.18 -4.50 -7.78
C ALA A 90 -13.25 -5.99 -8.13
N TRP A 91 -12.78 -6.37 -9.32
CA TRP A 91 -12.67 -7.77 -9.71
C TRP A 91 -11.67 -8.53 -8.82
N SER A 92 -10.49 -7.97 -8.60
CA SER A 92 -9.47 -8.54 -7.72
C SER A 92 -9.95 -8.67 -6.28
N LEU A 93 -10.67 -7.68 -5.75
CA LEU A 93 -11.29 -7.75 -4.42
C LEU A 93 -12.28 -8.91 -4.32
N ARG A 94 -13.13 -9.13 -5.34
CA ARG A 94 -14.06 -10.27 -5.35
C ARG A 94 -13.33 -11.61 -5.35
N ILE A 95 -12.24 -11.72 -6.11
CA ILE A 95 -11.41 -12.94 -6.12
C ILE A 95 -10.80 -13.18 -4.74
N ILE A 96 -10.16 -12.18 -4.15
CA ILE A 96 -9.51 -12.29 -2.84
C ILE A 96 -10.57 -12.62 -1.78
N ALA A 97 -11.72 -11.95 -1.80
CA ALA A 97 -12.85 -12.22 -0.90
C ALA A 97 -13.34 -13.67 -1.03
N GLY A 98 -13.47 -14.17 -2.26
CA GLY A 98 -13.81 -15.56 -2.54
C GLY A 98 -12.76 -16.56 -2.05
N MET A 99 -11.46 -16.22 -2.15
CA MET A 99 -10.36 -17.07 -1.69
C MET A 99 -10.36 -17.27 -0.17
N VAL A 100 -10.72 -16.24 0.60
CA VAL A 100 -10.70 -16.27 2.07
C VAL A 100 -12.07 -16.49 2.70
N GLY A 101 -13.15 -16.48 1.91
CA GLY A 101 -14.52 -16.67 2.38
C GLY A 101 -15.03 -15.51 3.25
N GLN A 102 -14.53 -14.29 3.05
CA GLN A 102 -14.89 -13.09 3.83
C GLN A 102 -15.24 -11.92 2.91
N ALA A 103 -16.09 -11.00 3.39
CA ALA A 103 -16.35 -9.76 2.68
C ALA A 103 -15.09 -8.88 2.61
N PRO A 104 -14.87 -8.13 1.51
CA PRO A 104 -13.69 -7.29 1.37
C PRO A 104 -13.69 -6.17 2.42
N GLY A 105 -12.55 -6.01 3.10
CA GLY A 105 -12.28 -4.90 4.02
C GLY A 105 -11.75 -3.66 3.31
N ASN A 106 -11.47 -2.61 4.10
CA ASN A 106 -10.99 -1.31 3.63
C ASN A 106 -9.55 -0.97 4.04
N ASP A 107 -8.78 -1.96 4.49
CA ASP A 107 -7.37 -1.79 4.86
C ASP A 107 -6.42 -2.18 3.72
N TRP A 108 -5.14 -1.93 3.94
CA TRP A 108 -4.10 -2.13 2.93
C TRP A 108 -3.97 -3.57 2.44
N ARG A 109 -4.34 -4.57 3.27
CA ARG A 109 -4.28 -5.99 2.87
C ARG A 109 -5.27 -6.27 1.76
N TRP A 110 -6.45 -5.66 1.83
CA TRP A 110 -7.47 -5.78 0.80
C TRP A 110 -7.18 -4.87 -0.39
N THR A 111 -7.09 -3.57 -0.15
CA THR A 111 -6.99 -2.57 -1.21
C THR A 111 -5.64 -2.61 -1.92
N GLY A 112 -4.54 -2.78 -1.17
CA GLY A 112 -3.19 -2.89 -1.73
C GLY A 112 -3.00 -4.16 -2.55
N ALA A 113 -3.54 -5.30 -2.09
CA ALA A 113 -3.48 -6.55 -2.84
C ALA A 113 -4.32 -6.50 -4.13
N ALA A 114 -5.51 -5.88 -4.07
CA ALA A 114 -6.35 -5.68 -5.25
C ALA A 114 -5.66 -4.77 -6.27
N ALA A 115 -5.06 -3.66 -5.83
CA ALA A 115 -4.28 -2.79 -6.70
C ALA A 115 -3.08 -3.53 -7.32
N HIS A 116 -2.38 -4.36 -6.53
CA HIS A 116 -1.26 -5.17 -7.03
C HIS A 116 -1.71 -6.16 -8.12
N ALA A 117 -2.81 -6.88 -7.90
CA ALA A 117 -3.36 -7.82 -8.87
C ALA A 117 -3.87 -7.11 -10.15
N ALA A 118 -4.52 -5.95 -10.00
CA ALA A 118 -4.96 -5.13 -11.13
C ALA A 118 -3.78 -4.65 -11.98
N ASP A 119 -2.73 -4.15 -11.34
CA ASP A 119 -1.52 -3.68 -12.04
C ASP A 119 -0.74 -4.80 -12.72
N ALA A 120 -0.82 -6.04 -12.21
CA ALA A 120 -0.18 -7.19 -12.82
C ALA A 120 -0.78 -7.59 -14.18
N VAL A 121 -2.08 -7.33 -14.40
CA VAL A 121 -2.78 -7.68 -15.64
C VAL A 121 -2.95 -6.51 -16.61
N ALA A 122 -2.74 -5.27 -16.16
CA ALA A 122 -2.84 -4.07 -16.98
C ALA A 122 -1.82 -2.98 -16.59
N PRO A 123 -0.51 -3.28 -16.60
CA PRO A 123 0.53 -2.34 -16.18
C PRO A 123 0.55 -1.04 -17.00
N GLU A 124 0.10 -1.07 -18.26
CA GLU A 124 -0.04 0.09 -19.13
C GLU A 124 -1.02 1.14 -18.61
N LEU A 125 -1.98 0.74 -17.76
CA LEU A 125 -2.88 1.67 -17.08
C LEU A 125 -2.16 2.48 -16.01
N GLY A 126 -0.94 2.10 -15.60
CA GLY A 126 -0.10 2.85 -14.66
C GLY A 126 -0.74 3.05 -13.28
N ILE A 127 -1.63 2.14 -12.89
CA ILE A 127 -2.41 2.24 -11.65
C ILE A 127 -1.49 2.27 -10.43
N ALA A 128 -0.44 1.44 -10.43
CA ALA A 128 0.49 1.33 -9.31
C ALA A 128 1.38 2.56 -9.10
N ALA A 129 1.64 3.38 -10.12
CA ALA A 129 2.67 4.43 -10.02
C ALA A 129 2.36 5.44 -8.90
N ASN A 130 1.11 5.93 -8.85
CA ASN A 130 0.66 6.86 -7.81
C ASN A 130 0.65 6.20 -6.41
N ASP A 131 0.23 4.94 -6.32
CA ASP A 131 0.18 4.21 -5.05
C ASP A 131 1.57 3.92 -4.49
N LEU A 132 2.54 3.56 -5.35
CA LEU A 132 3.94 3.39 -5.01
C LEU A 132 4.61 4.71 -4.62
N ALA A 133 4.30 5.80 -5.34
CA ALA A 133 4.78 7.13 -4.98
C ALA A 133 4.27 7.55 -3.60
N GLN A 134 3.00 7.31 -3.30
CA GLN A 134 2.42 7.59 -2.00
C GLN A 134 3.06 6.75 -0.89
N ALA A 135 3.32 5.46 -1.15
CA ALA A 135 4.05 4.59 -0.23
C ALA A 135 5.43 5.19 0.07
N LEU A 136 6.22 5.50 -0.96
CA LEU A 136 7.55 6.11 -0.85
C LEU A 136 7.54 7.42 -0.07
N HIS A 137 6.51 8.24 -0.29
CA HIS A 137 6.39 9.56 0.32
C HIS A 137 5.95 9.54 1.78
N THR A 138 5.24 8.50 2.24
CA THR A 138 4.60 8.53 3.57
C THR A 138 5.01 7.38 4.49
N GLY A 139 5.33 6.21 3.92
CA GLY A 139 5.51 4.99 4.68
C GLY A 139 4.25 4.51 5.40
N ASP A 140 3.06 5.07 5.13
CA ASP A 140 1.86 4.89 5.95
C ASP A 140 0.75 4.14 5.20
N LEU A 141 0.63 2.84 5.47
CA LEU A 141 -0.35 1.98 4.82
C LEU A 141 -1.69 1.99 5.56
N GLY A 142 -1.70 2.39 6.84
CA GLY A 142 -2.92 2.55 7.62
C GLY A 142 -3.78 3.70 7.11
N THR A 143 -3.16 4.85 6.85
CA THR A 143 -3.85 6.03 6.31
C THR A 143 -4.07 5.92 4.79
N PHE A 144 -3.16 5.26 4.07
CA PHE A 144 -3.23 5.12 2.62
C PHE A 144 -3.26 3.63 2.19
N PRO A 145 -4.41 2.94 2.30
CA PRO A 145 -4.52 1.49 2.02
C PRO A 145 -3.96 1.03 0.67
N ARG A 146 -4.11 1.85 -0.38
CA ARG A 146 -3.57 1.55 -1.71
C ARG A 146 -2.04 1.47 -1.75
N ALA A 147 -1.35 2.20 -0.86
CA ALA A 147 0.09 2.09 -0.67
C ALA A 147 0.52 0.67 -0.23
N GLY A 148 -0.43 -0.17 0.22
CA GLY A 148 -0.21 -1.59 0.48
C GLY A 148 0.34 -2.38 -0.71
N LEU A 149 0.15 -1.90 -1.95
CA LEU A 149 0.78 -2.45 -3.14
C LEU A 149 2.32 -2.49 -3.01
N ALA A 150 2.93 -1.53 -2.31
CA ALA A 150 4.37 -1.51 -2.07
C ALA A 150 4.83 -2.72 -1.24
N ALA A 151 4.06 -3.13 -0.23
CA ALA A 151 4.33 -4.35 0.54
C ALA A 151 4.24 -5.60 -0.36
N CYS A 152 3.24 -5.65 -1.26
CA CYS A 152 3.12 -6.72 -2.24
C CYS A 152 4.33 -6.78 -3.19
N ARG A 153 4.78 -5.64 -3.71
CA ARG A 153 5.98 -5.55 -4.56
C ARG A 153 7.26 -5.95 -3.81
N ALA A 154 7.37 -5.58 -2.53
CA ALA A 154 8.48 -5.99 -1.68
C ALA A 154 8.53 -7.51 -1.51
N TRP A 155 7.40 -8.17 -1.21
CA TRP A 155 7.33 -9.63 -1.17
C TRP A 155 7.73 -10.27 -2.50
N SER A 156 7.23 -9.75 -3.64
CA SER A 156 7.64 -10.25 -4.96
C SER A 156 9.16 -10.15 -5.17
N GLY A 157 9.77 -9.05 -4.73
CA GLY A 157 11.23 -8.85 -4.80
C GLY A 157 12.03 -9.82 -3.94
N LEU A 158 11.40 -10.36 -2.89
CA LEU A 158 11.94 -11.42 -2.03
C LEU A 158 11.56 -12.83 -2.51
N SER A 159 11.08 -12.97 -3.76
CA SER A 159 10.61 -14.24 -4.34
C SER A 159 9.46 -14.90 -3.57
N ALA A 160 8.70 -14.13 -2.80
CA ALA A 160 7.49 -14.59 -2.12
C ALA A 160 6.25 -14.27 -2.96
N ASP A 161 5.23 -15.13 -2.89
CA ASP A 161 3.91 -14.87 -3.48
C ASP A 161 3.15 -13.86 -2.59
N PRO A 162 2.90 -12.63 -3.07
CA PRO A 162 2.19 -11.62 -2.30
C PRO A 162 0.75 -12.01 -1.99
N ILE A 163 0.06 -12.70 -2.89
CA ILE A 163 -1.35 -13.07 -2.70
C ILE A 163 -1.46 -14.15 -1.63
N ALA A 164 -0.54 -15.13 -1.62
CA ALA A 164 -0.47 -16.12 -0.56
C ALA A 164 -0.18 -15.47 0.82
N ARG A 165 0.69 -14.46 0.87
CA ARG A 165 0.99 -13.71 2.11
C ARG A 165 -0.21 -12.91 2.59
N ILE A 166 -0.92 -12.24 1.69
CA ILE A 166 -2.14 -11.50 2.02
C ILE A 166 -3.22 -12.45 2.55
N ARG A 167 -3.44 -13.61 1.90
CA ARG A 167 -4.37 -14.62 2.40
C ARG A 167 -4.02 -15.02 3.84
N TYR A 168 -2.76 -15.35 4.11
CA TYR A 168 -2.30 -15.69 5.45
C TYR A 168 -2.66 -14.60 6.47
N LEU A 169 -2.44 -13.32 6.15
CA LEU A 169 -2.76 -12.19 7.04
C LEU A 169 -4.26 -11.90 7.20
N LEU A 170 -5.10 -12.36 6.27
CA LEU A 170 -6.56 -12.27 6.35
C LEU A 170 -7.18 -13.45 7.12
N GLU A 171 -6.46 -14.55 7.22
CA GLU A 171 -6.81 -15.76 7.98
C GLU A 171 -6.16 -15.76 9.37
N ASP A 172 -6.10 -14.60 10.02
CA ASP A 172 -5.52 -14.37 11.35
C ASP A 172 -4.00 -14.65 11.48
N GLY A 173 -3.30 -14.80 10.36
CA GLY A 173 -1.86 -14.88 10.33
C GLY A 173 -1.20 -13.59 10.82
N VAL A 174 -0.05 -13.72 11.47
CA VAL A 174 0.66 -12.60 12.09
C VAL A 174 1.95 -12.32 11.33
N LEU A 175 2.13 -11.07 10.93
CA LEU A 175 3.40 -10.62 10.36
C LEU A 175 4.39 -10.32 11.48
N SER A 176 5.52 -11.03 11.49
CA SER A 176 6.57 -10.75 12.48
C SER A 176 7.17 -9.35 12.26
N PRO A 177 7.52 -8.60 13.33
CA PRO A 177 8.15 -7.29 13.18
C PRO A 177 9.45 -7.31 12.33
N PRO A 178 10.33 -8.32 12.41
CA PRO A 178 11.49 -8.41 11.52
C PRO A 178 11.12 -8.58 10.04
N GLU A 179 10.08 -9.37 9.73
CA GLU A 179 9.57 -9.48 8.36
C GLU A 179 9.04 -8.12 7.90
N TRP A 180 8.26 -7.44 8.75
CA TRP A 180 7.72 -6.12 8.44
C TRP A 180 8.81 -5.07 8.17
N LEU A 181 9.86 -5.02 8.99
CA LEU A 181 11.01 -4.14 8.76
C LEU A 181 11.72 -4.45 7.44
N SER A 182 11.88 -5.73 7.11
CA SER A 182 12.49 -6.16 5.85
C SER A 182 11.68 -5.68 4.64
N LEU A 183 10.35 -5.73 4.72
CA LEU A 183 9.48 -5.18 3.68
C LEU A 183 9.61 -3.68 3.56
N GLY A 184 9.78 -2.93 4.65
CA GLY A 184 9.93 -1.47 4.66
C GLY A 184 11.27 -0.95 4.14
N ALA A 185 12.23 -1.81 3.78
CA ALA A 185 13.55 -1.39 3.34
C ALA A 185 13.53 -0.48 2.09
N TRP A 186 12.45 -0.51 1.30
CA TRP A 186 12.26 0.39 0.16
C TRP A 186 12.18 1.87 0.56
N VAL A 187 11.86 2.20 1.83
CA VAL A 187 11.90 3.58 2.35
C VAL A 187 13.32 4.15 2.24
N PHE A 188 14.34 3.31 2.33
CA PHE A 188 15.75 3.69 2.17
C PHE A 188 16.27 3.50 0.74
N ASN A 189 15.83 2.45 0.04
CA ASN A 189 16.38 2.03 -1.25
C ASN A 189 15.29 1.93 -2.36
N HIS A 190 15.37 2.80 -3.37
CA HIS A 190 14.42 2.92 -4.49
C HIS A 190 14.39 1.74 -5.48
N VAL A 191 15.16 0.67 -5.26
CA VAL A 191 15.54 -0.29 -6.30
C VAL A 191 14.33 -1.04 -6.89
N HIS A 192 13.18 -1.02 -6.20
CA HIS A 192 12.00 -1.79 -6.58
C HIS A 192 10.86 -0.99 -7.22
N ALA A 193 10.91 0.35 -7.22
CA ALA A 193 9.86 1.17 -7.81
C ALA A 193 10.36 1.83 -9.10
N MET A 194 10.06 1.24 -10.26
CA MET A 194 10.22 1.90 -11.55
C MET A 194 9.19 3.03 -11.67
N LEU A 195 9.40 4.12 -10.94
CA LEU A 195 8.55 5.30 -11.00
C LEU A 195 8.89 6.14 -12.24
N PRO A 196 7.89 6.80 -12.85
CA PRO A 196 8.10 7.65 -14.02
C PRO A 196 8.89 8.94 -13.71
N ALA A 197 9.01 9.31 -12.43
CA ALA A 197 9.78 10.46 -11.97
C ALA A 197 10.30 10.25 -10.54
N PRO A 198 11.35 10.98 -10.10
CA PRO A 198 11.80 10.98 -8.71
C PRO A 198 10.69 11.46 -7.76
N VAL A 199 10.54 10.78 -6.63
CA VAL A 199 9.55 11.11 -5.59
C VAL A 199 10.25 11.33 -4.26
N GLY A 200 9.84 12.36 -3.53
CA GLY A 200 10.35 12.66 -2.19
C GLY A 200 10.00 11.55 -1.20
N ARG A 201 10.90 11.27 -0.25
CA ARG A 201 10.75 10.17 0.71
C ARG A 201 9.94 10.58 1.93
N ALA A 202 9.47 9.59 2.68
CA ALA A 202 8.97 9.77 4.04
C ALA A 202 9.97 10.60 4.87
N PRO A 203 9.50 11.66 5.55
CA PRO A 203 10.38 12.52 6.31
C PRO A 203 11.04 11.74 7.45
N GLU A 204 12.31 12.06 7.71
CA GLU A 204 13.01 11.54 8.88
C GLU A 204 12.37 12.10 10.16
N ALA A 205 12.26 11.25 11.19
CA ALA A 205 11.74 11.63 12.50
C ALA A 205 12.80 11.40 13.60
N ASP A 206 12.64 12.12 14.70
CA ASP A 206 13.45 11.96 15.93
C ASP A 206 12.58 11.36 17.05
N ILE A 207 13.22 10.90 18.12
CA ILE A 207 12.57 10.35 19.32
C ILE A 207 12.38 11.43 20.40
N PRO A 208 11.37 11.32 21.29
CA PRO A 208 10.35 10.27 21.34
C PRO A 208 9.35 10.37 20.20
N LEU A 209 8.84 9.22 19.75
CA LEU A 209 7.95 9.13 18.60
C LEU A 209 6.87 8.07 18.82
N ASP A 210 5.63 8.38 18.49
CA ASP A 210 4.54 7.41 18.42
C ASP A 210 4.26 7.07 16.95
N LEU A 211 4.28 5.78 16.61
CA LEU A 211 3.92 5.25 15.31
C LEU A 211 2.51 4.65 15.35
N THR A 212 1.67 5.14 14.45
CA THR A 212 0.38 4.51 14.12
C THR A 212 0.58 3.14 13.48
N PRO A 213 -0.41 2.24 13.51
CA PRO A 213 -0.30 0.92 12.88
C PRO A 213 0.08 0.95 11.40
N TRP A 214 0.75 -0.12 10.94
CA TRP A 214 1.12 -0.36 9.54
C TRP A 214 1.90 0.79 8.91
N ARG A 215 2.93 1.26 9.62
CA ARG A 215 3.74 2.39 9.19
C ARG A 215 5.22 2.09 9.26
N TRP A 216 5.98 2.68 8.35
CA TRP A 216 7.43 2.77 8.39
C TRP A 216 7.87 4.23 8.48
N VAL A 217 8.90 4.49 9.29
CA VAL A 217 9.49 5.83 9.42
C VAL A 217 11.02 5.70 9.46
N PRO A 218 11.76 6.48 8.66
CA PRO A 218 13.19 6.59 8.84
C PRO A 218 13.47 7.46 10.07
N LEU A 219 14.27 6.94 11.00
CA LEU A 219 14.69 7.69 12.18
C LEU A 219 16.03 8.36 11.96
N ARG A 220 16.17 9.54 12.53
CA ARG A 220 17.42 10.27 12.65
C ARG A 220 17.53 10.81 14.08
N VAL A 221 18.28 10.08 14.89
CA VAL A 221 18.51 10.44 16.29
C VAL A 221 19.81 11.25 16.40
N PRO A 222 19.76 12.47 16.98
CA PRO A 222 20.94 13.29 17.19
C PRO A 222 22.02 12.58 18.00
N ALA A 223 23.27 12.98 17.77
CA ALA A 223 24.41 12.44 18.51
C ALA A 223 24.28 12.71 20.01
N HIS A 224 24.50 11.68 20.83
CA HIS A 224 24.57 11.79 22.28
C HIS A 224 25.96 11.36 22.78
N PRO A 225 26.60 12.07 23.73
CA PRO A 225 27.96 11.76 24.17
C PRO A 225 28.18 10.38 24.78
N ARG A 226 27.09 9.73 25.23
CA ARG A 226 27.14 8.38 25.83
C ARG A 226 26.60 7.29 24.91
N GLY A 227 26.19 7.64 23.70
CA GLY A 227 25.32 6.78 22.89
C GLY A 227 24.02 6.47 23.64
N GLY A 228 23.32 5.42 23.21
CA GLY A 228 22.11 4.96 23.88
C GLY A 228 21.38 3.86 23.13
N TRP A 229 20.35 3.33 23.78
CA TRP A 229 19.45 2.35 23.20
C TRP A 229 18.11 3.01 22.87
N ILE A 230 17.54 2.65 21.73
CA ILE A 230 16.19 3.02 21.34
C ILE A 230 15.26 1.89 21.75
N ARG A 231 14.43 2.18 22.74
CA ARG A 231 13.42 1.26 23.23
C ARG A 231 12.13 1.39 22.43
N VAL A 232 11.56 0.25 22.07
CA VAL A 232 10.27 0.15 21.38
C VAL A 232 9.26 -0.49 22.33
N GLU A 233 8.13 0.18 22.53
CA GLU A 233 6.99 -0.31 23.31
C GLU A 233 5.78 -0.53 22.39
N GLY A 234 5.20 -1.73 22.41
CA GLY A 234 4.04 -2.09 21.58
C GLY A 234 4.41 -2.95 20.37
N ASP A 235 3.57 -2.90 19.34
CA ASP A 235 3.61 -3.78 18.17
C ASP A 235 4.47 -3.17 17.06
N GLY A 236 5.77 -3.05 17.32
CA GLY A 236 6.73 -2.53 16.35
C GLY A 236 8.15 -2.96 16.65
N ASP A 237 9.06 -2.60 15.75
CA ASP A 237 10.47 -2.94 15.86
C ASP A 237 11.34 -1.92 15.13
N ILE A 238 12.63 -1.95 15.40
CA ILE A 238 13.65 -1.05 14.85
C ILE A 238 14.83 -1.85 14.29
N ALA A 239 15.30 -1.50 13.10
CA ALA A 239 16.32 -2.27 12.40
C ALA A 239 17.69 -2.26 13.10
N ASP A 240 18.01 -1.15 13.75
CA ASP A 240 19.20 -0.98 14.59
C ASP A 240 18.86 -0.08 15.77
N ALA A 241 18.81 -0.67 16.96
CA ALA A 241 18.39 0.00 18.18
C ALA A 241 19.53 0.75 18.90
N TRP A 242 20.80 0.54 18.51
CA TRP A 242 21.93 1.08 19.26
C TRP A 242 22.56 2.30 18.59
N ALA A 243 22.46 3.46 19.24
CA ALA A 243 23.11 4.69 18.81
C ALA A 243 24.53 4.78 19.39
N VAL A 244 25.52 4.96 18.51
CA VAL A 244 26.95 5.11 18.89
C VAL A 244 27.20 6.50 19.47
N ALA A 245 28.04 6.57 20.51
CA ALA A 245 28.44 7.83 21.14
C ALA A 245 29.03 8.83 20.14
N ASP A 246 28.67 10.10 20.30
CA ASP A 246 29.12 11.24 19.48
C ASP A 246 28.85 11.08 17.97
N ARG A 247 27.92 10.18 17.60
CA ARG A 247 27.52 9.96 16.21
C ARG A 247 26.01 10.07 16.06
N GLU A 248 25.57 10.69 14.98
CA GLU A 248 24.18 10.65 14.56
C GLU A 248 23.82 9.20 14.21
N HIS A 249 22.65 8.76 14.67
CA HIS A 249 22.14 7.42 14.39
C HIS A 249 21.01 7.48 13.37
N ARG A 250 21.05 6.59 12.38
CA ARG A 250 20.02 6.49 11.33
C ARG A 250 19.58 5.05 11.16
N THR A 251 18.26 4.82 11.20
CA THR A 251 17.71 3.47 11.20
C THR A 251 16.24 3.46 10.74
N LEU A 252 15.68 2.29 10.44
CA LEU A 252 14.26 2.12 10.12
C LEU A 252 13.50 1.73 11.38
N VAL A 253 12.35 2.34 11.62
CA VAL A 253 11.32 1.77 12.51
C VAL A 253 10.09 1.38 11.69
N GLY A 254 9.45 0.30 12.10
CA GLY A 254 8.14 -0.10 11.59
C GLY A 254 7.19 -0.52 12.71
N SER A 255 5.91 -0.22 12.54
CA SER A 255 4.81 -0.69 13.39
C SER A 255 3.88 -1.62 12.61
N THR A 256 3.38 -2.67 13.27
CA THR A 256 2.38 -3.59 12.72
C THR A 256 0.98 -3.20 13.24
N ALA A 257 0.17 -4.15 13.71
CA ALA A 257 -1.25 -3.95 13.94
C ALA A 257 -1.60 -2.99 15.10
N GLY A 258 -0.82 -2.98 16.19
CA GLY A 258 -1.11 -2.18 17.38
C GLY A 258 -0.47 -0.79 17.45
N GLY A 259 0.44 -0.46 16.53
CA GLY A 259 1.28 0.74 16.66
C GLY A 259 2.38 0.55 17.71
N CYS A 260 3.28 1.53 17.85
CA CYS A 260 4.33 1.47 18.86
C CYS A 260 4.80 2.85 19.30
N ARG A 261 5.46 2.92 20.45
CA ARG A 261 6.15 4.11 20.96
C ARG A 261 7.65 3.87 21.02
N LEU A 262 8.41 4.86 20.58
CA LEU A 262 9.87 4.87 20.62
C LEU A 262 10.36 5.90 21.62
N THR A 263 11.29 5.48 22.45
CA THR A 263 11.96 6.34 23.43
C THR A 263 13.44 6.06 23.45
N GLY A 264 14.23 7.11 23.73
CA GLY A 264 15.67 6.99 23.88
C GLY A 264 16.03 6.80 25.34
N GLU A 265 16.87 5.83 25.62
CA GLU A 265 17.50 5.65 26.92
C GLU A 265 19.00 6.00 26.80
N PRO A 266 19.46 7.11 27.42
CA PRO A 266 20.87 7.51 27.37
C PRO A 266 21.78 6.49 28.06
N GLY A 267 22.69 5.90 27.28
CA GLY A 267 23.69 4.95 27.74
C GLY A 267 23.19 3.49 27.85
N GLY A 268 23.93 2.58 27.22
CA GLY A 268 23.98 1.18 27.66
C GLY A 268 24.87 1.03 28.90
N PRO A 269 24.95 -0.18 29.50
CA PRO A 269 25.61 -0.39 30.78
C PRO A 269 27.06 0.13 30.73
N VAL A 270 27.39 0.96 31.72
CA VAL A 270 28.77 1.40 31.95
C VAL A 270 29.51 0.18 32.54
N GLY A 271 30.25 -0.55 31.70
CA GLY A 271 30.89 -1.85 32.04
C GLY A 271 29.88 -3.01 31.91
N GLU A 272 30.16 -4.15 31.29
CA GLU A 272 31.40 -4.89 31.14
C GLU A 272 31.41 -5.57 29.76
N TRP A 273 32.45 -5.32 28.95
CA TRP A 273 32.83 -6.26 27.90
C TRP A 273 33.96 -7.10 28.48
N ALA A 274 33.61 -8.23 29.11
CA ALA A 274 34.57 -9.28 29.35
C ALA A 274 34.92 -9.87 27.97
N VAL A 275 36.09 -9.50 27.46
CA VAL A 275 36.71 -10.17 26.32
C VAL A 275 36.97 -11.62 26.74
N ALA A 276 36.34 -12.57 26.06
CA ALA A 276 36.74 -13.98 26.08
C ALA A 276 37.68 -14.24 24.91
#